data_AF-A0A3N5LYD6-F1
#
_entry.id   AF-A0A3N5LYD6-F1
#
_cell.length_a   1.000
_cell.length_b   1.000
_cell.length_c   1.000
_cell.angle_alpha   90.00
_cell.angle_beta   90.00
_cell.angle_gamma   90.00
#
_symmetry.space_group_name_H-M   'P 1'
#
loop_
_entity.id
_entity.type
_entity.pdbx_description
1 polymer ?
#
loop_
_entity_poly.entity_id
_entity_poly.type
_entity_poly.pdbx_seq_one_letter_code
_entity_poly.pdbx_strand_id
1 'polypeptide(L)'
;MDQTREMKEQAESKPTMRAVLEAVISEMVAKGIYWPEAVAEFEKLFILEALRRTRGNLGKAALTMGVHRNTLSKKMRELGIEKRRKGEYFASQPAIKKVV
;
A
#
# COMPACT_ATOMS: atom_id res chain seq x y z
N MET A 1 -2.38 -23.02 40.53
CA MET A 1 -2.86 -21.79 39.85
C MET A 1 -1.61 -21.06 39.36
N ASP A 2 -0.89 -21.70 38.44
CA ASP A 2 -0.80 -21.47 36.99
C ASP A 2 -0.09 -20.16 36.59
N GLN A 3 1.24 -20.21 36.71
CA GLN A 3 2.19 -19.17 36.25
C GLN A 3 2.30 -19.12 34.71
N THR A 4 1.65 -20.03 33.98
CA THR A 4 1.67 -20.07 32.51
C THR A 4 0.80 -18.98 31.87
N ARG A 5 0.00 -18.27 32.67
CA ARG A 5 -0.96 -17.25 32.20
C ARG A 5 -0.36 -15.84 32.09
N GLU A 6 0.65 -15.50 32.90
CA GLU A 6 1.26 -14.17 32.92
C GLU A 6 2.29 -13.95 31.80
N MET A 7 2.85 -15.01 31.21
CA MET A 7 3.83 -14.87 30.12
C MET A 7 3.20 -14.59 28.74
N LYS A 8 1.86 -14.69 28.61
CA LYS A 8 1.17 -14.52 27.31
C LYS A 8 0.76 -13.07 26.99
N GLU A 9 0.73 -12.18 27.96
CA GLU A 9 0.12 -10.86 27.78
C GLU A 9 1.08 -9.81 27.19
N GLN A 10 2.39 -10.08 27.16
CA GLN A 10 3.37 -9.24 26.47
C GLN A 10 3.46 -9.49 24.95
N ALA A 11 2.79 -10.51 24.42
CA ALA A 11 2.83 -10.85 22.99
C ALA A 11 1.76 -10.15 22.13
N GLU A 12 0.82 -9.41 22.73
CA GLU A 12 -0.32 -8.79 22.02
C GLU A 12 -0.18 -7.28 21.75
N SER A 13 1.01 -6.69 21.95
CA SER A 13 1.25 -5.32 21.50
C SER A 13 1.23 -5.28 19.98
N LYS A 14 0.17 -4.70 19.39
CA LYS A 14 0.11 -4.42 17.95
C LYS A 14 1.45 -3.81 17.50
N PRO A 15 2.09 -4.36 16.44
CA PRO A 15 3.36 -3.85 15.99
C PRO A 15 3.20 -2.37 15.63
N THR A 16 4.17 -1.55 16.02
CA THR A 16 4.20 -0.14 15.63
C THR A 16 4.29 -0.05 14.11
N MET A 17 3.80 1.06 13.54
CA MET A 17 3.90 1.28 12.09
C MET A 17 5.36 1.20 11.60
N ARG A 18 6.30 1.67 12.43
CA ARG A 18 7.73 1.59 12.15
C ARG A 18 8.21 0.13 12.02
N ALA A 19 7.85 -0.73 12.97
CA ALA A 19 8.23 -2.13 12.94
C ALA A 19 7.65 -2.87 11.71
N VAL A 20 6.42 -2.55 11.32
CA VAL A 20 5.79 -3.11 10.11
C VAL A 20 6.56 -2.67 8.86
N LEU A 21 6.89 -1.39 8.74
CA LEU A 21 7.64 -0.87 7.59
C LEU A 21 9.06 -1.44 7.51
N GLU A 22 9.75 -1.58 8.65
CA GLU A 22 11.10 -2.17 8.70
C GLU A 22 11.09 -3.62 8.20
N ALA A 23 10.09 -4.42 8.59
CA ALA A 23 9.93 -5.79 8.12
C ALA A 23 9.69 -5.84 6.59
N VAL A 24 8.81 -4.99 6.07
CA VAL A 24 8.52 -4.92 4.62
C VAL A 24 9.78 -4.50 3.84
N ILE A 25 10.48 -3.44 4.27
CA ILE A 25 11.69 -2.95 3.59
C ILE A 25 12.78 -4.03 3.61
N SER A 26 12.96 -4.72 4.73
CA SER A 26 13.94 -5.82 4.84
C SER A 26 13.66 -6.91 3.79
N GLU A 27 12.40 -7.31 3.62
CA GLU A 27 12.00 -8.30 2.61
C GLU A 27 12.21 -7.78 1.17
N MET A 28 11.87 -6.52 0.89
CA MET A 28 12.06 -5.93 -0.44
C MET A 28 13.53 -5.88 -0.85
N VAL A 29 14.41 -5.49 0.08
CA VAL A 29 15.87 -5.49 -0.15
C VAL A 29 16.40 -6.90 -0.33
N ALA A 30 15.96 -7.86 0.49
CA ALA A 30 16.37 -9.26 0.36
C ALA A 30 15.98 -9.88 -0.99
N LYS A 31 14.86 -9.44 -1.58
CA LYS A 31 14.40 -9.86 -2.92
C LYS A 31 15.01 -9.06 -4.07
N GLY A 32 15.88 -8.08 -3.78
CA GLY A 32 16.53 -7.25 -4.80
C GLY A 32 15.58 -6.27 -5.50
N ILE A 33 14.49 -5.86 -4.84
CA ILE A 33 13.57 -4.86 -5.41
C ILE A 33 14.26 -3.50 -5.37
N TYR A 34 14.32 -2.83 -6.51
CA TYR A 34 14.94 -1.51 -6.59
C TYR A 34 14.06 -0.43 -5.96
N TRP A 35 14.69 0.61 -5.42
CA TRP A 35 14.02 1.76 -4.83
C TRP A 35 12.85 2.32 -5.68
N PRO A 36 12.99 2.55 -7.00
CA PRO A 36 11.89 3.07 -7.81
C PRO A 36 10.70 2.12 -7.91
N GLU A 37 10.94 0.81 -7.95
CA GLU A 37 9.90 -0.22 -7.99
C GLU A 37 9.15 -0.27 -6.66
N ALA A 38 9.89 -0.18 -5.55
CA ALA A 38 9.32 -0.15 -4.21
C ALA A 38 8.39 1.07 -4.01
N VAL A 39 8.84 2.25 -4.44
CA VAL A 39 8.04 3.48 -4.38
C VAL A 39 6.78 3.36 -5.23
N ALA A 40 6.90 2.82 -6.45
CA ALA A 40 5.76 2.64 -7.35
C ALA A 40 4.72 1.68 -6.78
N GLU A 41 5.15 0.55 -6.20
CA GLU A 41 4.24 -0.45 -5.61
C GLU A 41 3.58 0.09 -4.34
N PHE A 42 4.33 0.76 -3.47
CA PHE A 42 3.77 1.45 -2.30
C PHE A 42 2.70 2.45 -2.71
N GLU A 43 3.01 3.32 -3.68
CA GLU A 43 2.09 4.36 -4.13
C GLU A 43 0.80 3.76 -4.72
N LYS A 44 0.93 2.69 -5.49
CA LYS A 44 -0.19 1.96 -6.06
C LYS A 44 -1.11 1.37 -4.98
N LEU A 45 -0.55 0.66 -4.01
CA LEU A 45 -1.30 0.07 -2.90
C LEU A 45 -1.98 1.15 -2.05
N PHE A 46 -1.31 2.27 -1.80
CA PHE A 46 -1.86 3.40 -1.05
C PHE A 46 -3.06 4.03 -1.76
N ILE A 47 -2.94 4.25 -3.08
CA ILE A 47 -4.04 4.78 -3.91
C ILE A 47 -5.24 3.83 -3.89
N LEU A 48 -5.00 2.53 -4.07
CA LEU A 48 -6.07 1.52 -4.07
C LEU A 48 -6.80 1.48 -2.73
N GLU A 49 -6.09 1.53 -1.60
CA GLU A 49 -6.70 1.55 -0.27
C GLU A 49 -7.49 2.84 -0.03
N ALA A 50 -6.97 4.00 -0.45
CA ALA A 50 -7.70 5.26 -0.38
C ALA A 50 -9.00 5.21 -1.20
N LEU A 51 -8.96 4.69 -2.43
CA LEU A 51 -10.13 4.51 -3.28
C LEU A 51 -11.12 3.51 -2.68
N ARG A 52 -10.64 2.40 -2.08
CA ARG A 52 -11.49 1.40 -1.42
C ARG A 52 -12.25 2.02 -0.25
N ARG A 53 -11.57 2.80 0.60
CA ARG A 53 -12.18 3.50 1.75
C ARG A 53 -13.23 4.51 1.33
N THR A 54 -13.08 5.12 0.16
CA THR A 54 -14.00 6.15 -0.34
C THR A 54 -15.00 5.62 -1.35
N ARG A 55 -15.09 4.29 -1.53
CA ARG A 55 -15.97 3.62 -2.50
C ARG A 55 -15.80 4.16 -3.92
N GLY A 56 -14.54 4.45 -4.29
CA GLY A 56 -14.18 4.97 -5.60
C GLY A 56 -14.44 6.45 -5.81
N ASN A 57 -14.75 7.21 -4.76
CA ASN A 57 -14.84 8.66 -4.88
C ASN A 57 -13.44 9.26 -4.96
N LEU A 58 -13.03 9.65 -6.16
CA LEU A 58 -11.71 10.20 -6.44
C LEU A 58 -11.39 11.47 -5.65
N GLY A 59 -12.37 12.38 -5.49
CA GLY A 59 -12.18 13.62 -4.72
C GLY A 59 -11.94 13.35 -3.24
N LYS A 60 -12.74 12.45 -2.65
CA LYS A 60 -12.54 12.01 -1.25
C LYS A 60 -11.24 11.22 -1.08
N ALA A 61 -10.85 10.40 -2.06
CA ALA A 61 -9.59 9.67 -2.02
C ALA A 61 -8.40 10.64 -2.05
N ALA A 62 -8.44 11.63 -2.93
CA ALA A 62 -7.42 12.68 -3.01
C ALA A 62 -7.30 13.45 -1.68
N LEU A 63 -8.44 13.80 -1.06
CA LEU A 63 -8.46 14.43 0.27
C LEU A 63 -7.86 13.51 1.34
N THR A 64 -8.18 12.22 1.33
CA THR A 64 -7.62 11.23 2.28
C THR A 64 -6.11 11.10 2.13
N MET A 65 -5.62 11.19 0.90
CA MET A 65 -4.19 11.17 0.59
C MET A 65 -3.49 12.51 0.83
N GLY A 66 -4.23 13.60 1.09
CA GLY A 66 -3.66 14.94 1.23
C GLY A 66 -3.14 15.54 -0.08
N VAL A 67 -3.65 15.10 -1.23
CA VAL A 67 -3.21 15.58 -2.56
C VAL A 67 -4.37 16.20 -3.33
N HIS A 68 -4.06 17.01 -4.35
CA HIS A 68 -5.08 17.49 -5.26
C HIS A 68 -5.60 16.36 -6.16
N ARG A 69 -6.90 16.40 -6.52
CA ARG A 69 -7.53 15.37 -7.37
C ARG A 69 -6.82 15.15 -8.71
N ASN A 70 -6.23 16.20 -9.28
CA ASN A 70 -5.50 16.13 -10.55
C ASN A 70 -4.20 15.33 -10.39
N THR A 71 -3.53 15.50 -9.25
CA THR A 71 -2.32 14.72 -8.90
C THR A 71 -2.68 13.26 -8.78
N LEU A 72 -3.75 12.93 -8.06
CA LEU A 72 -4.23 11.55 -7.94
C LEU A 72 -4.60 10.96 -9.30
N SER A 73 -5.36 11.70 -10.11
CA SER A 73 -5.75 11.26 -11.46
C SER A 73 -4.54 11.01 -12.37
N LYS A 74 -3.51 11.85 -12.30
CA LYS A 74 -2.27 11.68 -13.07
C LYS A 74 -1.52 10.41 -12.62
N LYS A 75 -1.36 10.23 -11.31
CA LYS A 75 -0.70 9.05 -10.73
C LYS A 75 -1.41 7.75 -11.06
N MET A 76 -2.74 7.74 -11.01
CA MET A 76 -3.53 6.57 -11.42
C MET A 76 -3.26 6.18 -12.88
N ARG A 77 -3.14 7.15 -13.79
CA ARG A 77 -2.81 6.87 -15.19
C ARG A 77 -1.37 6.34 -15.35
N GLU A 78 -0.41 6.94 -14.65
CA GLU A 78 0.99 6.52 -14.69
C GLU A 78 1.20 5.10 -14.13
N LEU A 79 0.43 4.73 -13.10
CA LEU A 79 0.48 3.43 -12.44
C LEU A 79 -0.49 2.39 -13.02
N GLY A 80 -1.21 2.73 -14.11
CA GLY A 80 -2.16 1.84 -14.77
C GLY A 80 -3.32 1.39 -13.87
N ILE A 81 -3.80 2.27 -12.98
CA ILE A 81 -4.92 2.00 -12.09
C ILE A 81 -6.23 2.31 -12.82
N GLU A 82 -6.98 1.27 -13.14
CA GLU A 82 -8.20 1.37 -13.94
C GLU A 82 -9.46 1.09 -13.12
N LYS A 83 -10.56 1.76 -13.50
CA LYS A 83 -11.88 1.63 -12.87
C LYS A 83 -12.71 0.54 -13.57
N ARG A 84 -13.24 -0.45 -12.84
CA ARG A 84 -14.31 -1.34 -13.37
C ARG A 84 -15.70 -0.74 -13.15
N ARG A 85 -16.66 -1.37 -13.85
CA ARG A 85 -18.10 -1.05 -13.88
C ARG A 85 -18.81 -0.93 -12.51
N LYS A 86 -18.17 -1.24 -11.37
CA LYS A 86 -18.73 -1.10 -10.01
C LYS A 86 -17.89 -0.29 -9.01
N GLY A 87 -16.95 0.56 -9.47
CA GLY A 87 -16.15 1.41 -8.56
C GLY A 87 -15.04 0.65 -7.82
N GLU A 88 -14.78 -0.58 -8.22
CA GLU A 88 -13.57 -1.32 -7.88
C GLU A 88 -12.42 -0.88 -8.80
N TYR A 89 -11.24 -0.71 -8.22
CA TYR A 89 -10.01 -0.33 -8.93
C TYR A 89 -9.03 -1.48 -8.86
N PHE A 90 -8.34 -1.72 -9.97
CA PHE A 90 -7.27 -2.70 -10.03
C PHE A 90 -6.02 -2.00 -10.51
N ALA A 91 -4.95 -2.38 -9.85
CA ALA A 91 -3.62 -2.32 -10.37
C ALA A 91 -3.53 -3.20 -11.64
N SER A 92 -3.46 -2.63 -12.84
CA SER A 92 -2.87 -3.41 -13.95
C SER A 92 -1.42 -3.74 -13.57
N GLN A 93 -0.96 -4.97 -13.79
CA GLN A 93 0.42 -5.31 -13.47
C GLN A 93 1.34 -4.41 -14.31
N PRO A 94 2.23 -3.59 -13.71
CA PRO A 94 3.36 -3.11 -14.47
C PRO A 94 4.14 -4.35 -14.87
N ALA A 95 4.45 -4.47 -16.16
CA ALA A 95 5.52 -5.34 -16.59
C ALA A 95 6.74 -4.93 -15.76
N ILE A 96 7.14 -5.75 -14.79
CA ILE A 96 8.48 -5.66 -14.20
C ILE A 96 9.38 -5.77 -15.43
N LYS A 97 9.93 -4.65 -15.90
CA LYS A 97 10.97 -4.69 -16.89
C LYS A 97 12.12 -5.36 -16.16
N LYS A 98 12.29 -6.67 -16.38
CA LYS A 98 13.59 -7.31 -16.16
C LYS A 98 14.56 -6.51 -17.01
N VAL A 99 15.24 -5.57 -16.38
CA VAL A 99 16.45 -4.98 -16.95
C VAL A 99 17.44 -6.13 -16.89
N VAL A 100 17.77 -6.61 -18.09
CA VAL A 100 18.84 -7.59 -18.35
C VAL A 100 20.16 -7.02 -17.85
#